data_AF-A0A7G8VM24-F1
#
_entry.id   AF-A0A7G8VM24-F1
#
_cell.length_a   1.000
_cell.length_b   1.000
_cell.length_c   1.000
_cell.angle_alpha   90.00
_cell.angle_beta   90.00
_cell.angle_gamma   90.00
#
_symmetry.space_group_name_H-M   'P 1'
#
loop_
_entity.id
_entity.type
_entity.pdbx_description
1 polymer ?
#
loop_
_entity_poly.entity_id
_entity_poly.type
_entity_poly.pdbx_seq_one_letter_code
_entity_poly.pdbx_strand_id
1 'polypeptide(L)'
;MAISSGNPVLMAPCRRGRRPGTRSMQAARNTKMCREESTLEIDAKVVLSTAMVLVAQALSFWFIYRIWKKLRQPKTRAPSGAGLATSKDGDVRVAATFTGLRGLPWVALASNSLNPVFRIEDQHLAFRVLRQQKRSYSDIREVDVREAYGTFNLIFAFRDTRLTFVANVGTAARGAQALALLPDSVPLSARARKAREP
;
A
#
# COMPACT_ATOMS: atom_id res chain seq x y z
N MET A 1 69.13 -97.70 7.78
CA MET A 1 68.38 -98.57 6.85
C MET A 1 66.89 -98.42 7.17
N ALA A 2 66.02 -98.41 6.15
CA ALA A 2 64.57 -98.06 6.14
C ALA A 2 64.29 -96.54 6.13
N ILE A 3 63.77 -95.84 5.10
CA ILE A 3 62.79 -95.96 3.98
C ILE A 3 61.57 -95.05 4.24
N SER A 4 61.20 -94.27 3.21
CA SER A 4 59.89 -93.60 2.95
C SER A 4 59.49 -92.42 3.85
N SER A 5 58.85 -91.34 3.37
CA SER A 5 58.20 -91.06 2.10
C SER A 5 58.03 -89.52 1.95
N GLY A 6 58.16 -89.01 0.73
CA GLY A 6 57.93 -87.60 0.41
C GLY A 6 56.45 -87.24 0.39
N ASN A 7 56.15 -85.99 0.78
CA ASN A 7 54.81 -85.41 0.70
C ASN A 7 54.83 -84.24 -0.31
N PRO A 8 53.89 -84.19 -1.29
CA PRO A 8 53.92 -83.21 -2.36
C PRO A 8 53.22 -81.88 -2.01
N VAL A 9 53.72 -80.84 -2.69
CA VAL A 9 53.19 -79.47 -2.77
C VAL A 9 51.76 -79.47 -3.33
N LEU A 10 50.80 -78.89 -2.61
CA LEU A 10 49.43 -78.67 -3.09
C LEU A 10 49.25 -77.20 -3.50
N MET A 11 49.11 -76.95 -4.81
CA MET A 11 48.67 -75.67 -5.35
C MET A 11 47.24 -75.34 -4.89
N ALA A 12 47.05 -74.14 -4.35
CA ALA A 12 45.73 -73.58 -4.08
C ALA A 12 45.06 -73.10 -5.39
N PRO A 13 43.81 -73.52 -5.69
CA PRO A 13 43.12 -73.10 -6.89
C PRO A 13 42.52 -71.70 -6.75
N CYS A 14 42.62 -70.97 -7.86
CA CYS A 14 41.98 -69.70 -8.17
C CYS A 14 40.49 -69.68 -7.74
N ARG A 15 40.11 -68.83 -6.78
CA ARG A 15 38.70 -68.63 -6.38
C ARG A 15 37.95 -67.88 -7.47
N ARG A 16 37.25 -68.66 -8.28
CA ARG A 16 36.22 -68.26 -9.25
C ARG A 16 35.17 -67.37 -8.56
N GLY A 17 34.92 -66.18 -9.12
CA GLY A 17 33.94 -65.21 -8.63
C GLY A 17 32.55 -65.81 -8.44
N ARG A 18 32.03 -65.69 -7.21
CA ARG A 18 30.69 -66.10 -6.83
C ARG A 18 29.70 -65.09 -7.43
N ARG A 19 28.99 -65.48 -8.50
CA ARG A 19 27.88 -64.67 -9.04
C ARG A 19 26.85 -64.41 -7.92
N PRO A 20 26.36 -63.17 -7.75
CA PRO A 20 25.35 -62.88 -6.74
C PRO A 20 24.08 -63.68 -7.07
N GLY A 21 23.61 -64.45 -6.10
CA GLY A 21 22.40 -65.25 -6.21
C GLY A 21 21.16 -64.39 -6.43
N THR A 22 20.17 -64.94 -7.11
CA THR A 22 18.87 -64.32 -7.47
C THR A 22 18.17 -63.59 -6.33
N ARG A 23 18.32 -64.05 -5.07
CA ARG A 23 17.83 -63.36 -3.86
C ARG A 23 18.43 -61.96 -3.64
N SER A 24 19.71 -61.76 -3.95
CA SER A 24 20.39 -60.46 -3.81
C SER A 24 19.91 -59.45 -4.85
N MET A 25 19.57 -59.92 -6.06
CA MET A 25 19.00 -59.06 -7.10
C MET A 25 17.56 -58.63 -6.78
N GLN A 26 16.72 -59.51 -6.22
CA GLN A 26 15.36 -59.16 -5.80
C GLN A 26 15.34 -58.15 -4.64
N ALA A 27 16.21 -58.31 -3.64
CA ALA A 27 16.31 -57.35 -2.53
C ALA A 27 16.76 -55.94 -2.99
N ALA A 28 17.70 -55.87 -3.93
CA ALA A 28 18.15 -54.60 -4.51
C ALA A 28 17.09 -53.95 -5.41
N ARG A 29 16.24 -54.74 -6.07
CA ARG A 29 15.14 -54.25 -6.91
C ARG A 29 13.99 -53.71 -6.06
N ASN A 30 13.64 -54.41 -4.98
CA ASN A 30 12.58 -53.98 -4.06
C ASN A 30 12.97 -52.70 -3.30
N THR A 31 14.23 -52.56 -2.88
CA THR A 31 14.71 -51.34 -2.23
C THR A 31 14.79 -50.14 -3.18
N LYS A 32 15.13 -50.35 -4.46
CA LYS A 32 15.05 -49.29 -5.48
C LYS A 32 13.60 -48.85 -5.73
N MET A 33 12.67 -49.80 -5.86
CA MET A 33 11.27 -49.53 -6.12
C MET A 33 10.60 -48.77 -4.96
N CYS A 34 10.82 -49.19 -3.71
CA CYS A 34 10.32 -48.45 -2.55
C CYS A 34 10.95 -47.06 -2.42
N ARG A 35 12.22 -46.89 -2.83
CA ARG A 35 12.89 -45.58 -2.80
C ARG A 35 12.31 -44.63 -3.85
N GLU A 36 12.09 -45.09 -5.09
CA GLU A 36 11.46 -44.28 -6.15
C GLU A 36 10.03 -43.86 -5.79
N GLU A 37 9.23 -44.77 -5.23
CA GLU A 37 7.86 -44.49 -4.78
C GLU A 37 7.85 -43.44 -3.66
N SER A 38 8.77 -43.56 -2.69
CA SER A 38 8.91 -42.59 -1.60
C SER A 38 9.40 -41.21 -2.07
N THR A 39 10.28 -41.14 -3.08
CA THR A 39 10.72 -39.85 -3.64
C THR A 39 9.61 -39.16 -4.43
N LEU A 40 8.83 -39.92 -5.20
CA LEU A 40 7.68 -39.38 -5.94
C LEU A 40 6.59 -38.85 -5.00
N GLU A 41 6.33 -39.54 -3.88
CA GLU A 41 5.41 -39.02 -2.85
C GLU A 41 5.91 -37.72 -2.20
N ILE A 42 7.22 -37.64 -1.89
CA ILE A 42 7.80 -36.45 -1.27
C ILE A 42 7.76 -35.27 -2.24
N ASP A 43 8.14 -35.49 -3.50
CA ASP A 43 8.09 -34.47 -4.54
C ASP A 43 6.65 -33.98 -4.77
N ALA A 44 5.67 -34.89 -4.81
CA ALA A 44 4.27 -34.53 -4.94
C ALA A 44 3.76 -33.67 -3.76
N LYS A 45 4.11 -34.03 -2.52
CA LYS A 45 3.74 -33.26 -1.32
C LYS A 45 4.42 -31.89 -1.29
N VAL A 46 5.69 -31.81 -1.68
CA VAL A 46 6.44 -30.54 -1.76
C VAL A 46 5.86 -29.64 -2.86
N VAL A 47 5.57 -30.19 -4.04
CA VAL A 47 4.94 -29.43 -5.15
C VAL A 47 3.55 -28.93 -4.74
N LEU A 48 2.72 -29.77 -4.12
CA LEU A 48 1.38 -29.39 -3.68
C LEU A 48 1.43 -28.29 -2.61
N SER A 49 2.32 -28.43 -1.62
CA SER A 49 2.47 -27.44 -0.56
C SER A 49 2.98 -26.09 -1.09
N THR A 50 3.94 -26.12 -2.02
CA THR A 50 4.47 -24.92 -2.68
C THR A 50 3.41 -24.22 -3.52
N ALA A 51 2.63 -24.97 -4.29
CA ALA A 51 1.53 -24.42 -5.08
C ALA A 51 0.48 -23.74 -4.18
N MET A 52 0.14 -24.35 -3.04
CA MET A 52 -0.83 -23.79 -2.09
C MET A 52 -0.35 -22.47 -1.48
N VAL A 53 0.94 -22.37 -1.13
CA VAL A 53 1.54 -21.12 -0.63
C VAL A 53 1.49 -20.02 -1.67
N LEU A 54 1.82 -20.32 -2.94
CA LEU A 54 1.77 -19.34 -4.03
C LEU A 54 0.35 -18.83 -4.28
N VAL A 55 -0.64 -19.73 -4.26
CA VAL A 55 -2.06 -19.36 -4.41
C VAL A 55 -2.50 -18.47 -3.25
N ALA A 56 -2.18 -18.83 -2.01
CA ALA A 56 -2.52 -18.03 -0.84
C ALA A 56 -1.89 -16.63 -0.90
N GLN A 57 -0.63 -16.54 -1.33
CA GLN A 57 0.08 -15.28 -1.48
C GLN A 57 -0.53 -14.41 -2.60
N ALA A 58 -0.88 -15.01 -3.73
CA ALA A 58 -1.57 -14.33 -4.83
C ALA A 58 -2.95 -13.80 -4.40
N LEU A 59 -3.72 -14.59 -3.65
CA LEU A 59 -5.01 -14.18 -3.09
C LEU A 59 -4.85 -13.04 -2.08
N SER A 60 -3.82 -13.10 -1.22
CA SER A 60 -3.50 -12.03 -0.27
C SER A 60 -3.16 -10.72 -1.01
N PHE A 61 -2.27 -10.78 -2.02
CA PHE A 61 -1.96 -9.61 -2.83
C PHE A 61 -3.16 -9.09 -3.62
N TRP A 62 -4.00 -9.98 -4.18
CA TRP A 62 -5.24 -9.59 -4.85
C TRP A 62 -6.23 -8.92 -3.90
N PHE A 63 -6.36 -9.41 -2.67
CA PHE A 63 -7.23 -8.84 -1.65
C PHE A 63 -6.73 -7.47 -1.18
N ILE A 64 -5.43 -7.34 -0.91
CA ILE A 64 -4.78 -6.05 -0.61
C ILE A 64 -4.97 -5.09 -1.78
N TYR A 65 -4.71 -5.53 -3.02
CA TYR A 65 -4.95 -4.74 -4.23
C TYR A 65 -6.41 -4.32 -4.34
N ARG A 66 -7.37 -5.21 -4.05
CA ARG A 66 -8.80 -4.91 -4.10
C ARG A 66 -9.19 -3.89 -3.03
N ILE A 67 -8.70 -4.03 -1.80
CA ILE A 67 -8.92 -3.05 -0.72
C ILE A 67 -8.31 -1.72 -1.12
N TRP A 68 -7.06 -1.72 -1.55
CA TRP A 68 -6.35 -0.51 -1.95
C TRP A 68 -7.00 0.16 -3.16
N LYS A 69 -7.46 -0.62 -4.14
CA LYS A 69 -8.28 -0.16 -5.26
C LYS A 69 -9.58 0.45 -4.75
N LYS A 70 -10.29 -0.18 -3.82
CA LYS A 70 -11.54 0.35 -3.23
C LYS A 70 -11.32 1.62 -2.39
N LEU A 71 -10.18 1.74 -1.72
CA LEU A 71 -9.77 2.92 -0.95
C LEU A 71 -9.27 4.05 -1.85
N ARG A 72 -8.61 3.71 -2.97
CA ARG A 72 -8.11 4.65 -3.98
C ARG A 72 -9.13 5.04 -5.01
N GLN A 73 -10.18 4.26 -5.22
CA GLN A 73 -11.35 4.74 -5.91
C GLN A 73 -11.81 5.91 -5.04
N PRO A 74 -11.62 7.16 -5.49
CA PRO A 74 -12.28 8.23 -4.79
C PRO A 74 -13.73 7.79 -4.80
N LYS A 75 -14.36 7.71 -3.62
CA LYS A 75 -15.79 7.92 -3.60
C LYS A 75 -15.94 9.29 -4.23
N THR A 76 -16.14 9.31 -5.54
CA THR A 76 -17.02 10.24 -6.20
C THR A 76 -18.34 9.98 -5.50
N ARG A 77 -18.47 10.51 -4.27
CA ARG A 77 -19.76 10.95 -3.79
C ARG A 77 -20.19 11.82 -4.94
N ALA A 78 -21.20 11.32 -5.65
CA ALA A 78 -21.92 12.07 -6.64
C ALA A 78 -22.05 13.50 -6.11
N PRO A 79 -21.91 14.50 -6.99
CA PRO A 79 -22.10 15.87 -6.58
C PRO A 79 -23.41 15.89 -5.79
N SER A 80 -23.43 16.48 -4.59
CA SER A 80 -24.64 17.18 -4.18
C SER A 80 -24.80 18.34 -5.17
N GLY A 81 -25.13 17.97 -6.40
CA GLY A 81 -25.60 18.78 -7.51
C GLY A 81 -27.09 18.93 -7.26
N ALA A 82 -27.39 19.72 -6.24
CA ALA A 82 -28.65 20.40 -6.03
C ALA A 82 -28.30 21.55 -5.07
N GLY A 83 -28.07 22.73 -5.66
CA GLY A 83 -27.67 23.95 -4.96
C GLY A 83 -26.21 24.32 -5.18
N LEU A 84 -25.87 24.74 -6.40
CA LEU A 84 -24.73 25.62 -6.63
C LEU A 84 -25.00 26.93 -5.88
N ALA A 85 -24.28 27.16 -4.79
CA ALA A 85 -23.99 28.47 -4.22
C ALA A 85 -23.07 28.26 -3.03
N THR A 86 -22.00 29.04 -2.94
CA THR A 86 -21.57 29.56 -1.63
C THR A 86 -22.82 30.01 -0.90
N SER A 87 -23.17 29.36 0.22
CA SER A 87 -24.31 29.84 1.00
C SER A 87 -24.00 31.30 1.38
N LYS A 88 -25.02 32.17 1.45
CA LYS A 88 -24.85 33.61 1.75
C LYS A 88 -23.95 33.91 2.97
N ASP A 89 -23.73 32.93 3.84
CA ASP A 89 -22.91 32.99 5.05
C ASP A 89 -21.44 32.53 4.89
N GLY A 90 -20.88 32.48 3.68
CA GLY A 90 -19.47 32.12 3.48
C GLY A 90 -19.15 30.62 3.67
N ASP A 91 -20.16 29.75 3.64
CA ASP A 91 -19.99 28.30 3.67
C ASP A 91 -19.45 27.79 2.32
N VAL A 92 -18.22 27.28 2.33
CA VAL A 92 -17.55 26.77 1.13
C VAL A 92 -17.61 25.25 1.13
N ARG A 93 -18.35 24.69 0.17
CA ARG A 93 -18.46 23.24 0.04
C ARG A 93 -17.14 22.61 -0.38
N VAL A 94 -16.68 21.67 0.43
CA VAL A 94 -15.44 20.92 0.25
C VAL A 94 -15.71 19.42 0.18
N ALA A 95 -14.93 18.72 -0.65
CA ALA A 95 -15.00 17.27 -0.74
C ALA A 95 -14.37 16.58 0.48
N ALA A 96 -13.32 17.19 1.02
CA ALA A 96 -12.61 16.72 2.21
C ALA A 96 -11.76 17.83 2.82
N THR A 97 -11.43 17.66 4.10
CA THR A 97 -10.50 18.52 4.83
C THR A 97 -9.36 17.70 5.41
N PHE A 98 -8.19 18.32 5.56
CA PHE A 98 -6.98 17.64 6.04
C PHE A 98 -6.18 18.53 7.00
N THR A 99 -5.42 17.89 7.87
CA THR A 99 -4.32 18.52 8.60
C THR A 99 -3.01 18.09 7.94
N GLY A 100 -2.28 19.03 7.36
CA GLY A 100 -1.00 18.78 6.72
C GLY A 100 0.17 19.31 7.54
N LEU A 101 1.37 19.21 6.97
CA LEU A 101 2.60 19.76 7.53
C LEU A 101 3.18 20.83 6.60
N ARG A 102 3.50 21.99 7.16
CA ARG A 102 4.08 23.12 6.43
C ARG A 102 5.44 22.72 5.84
N GLY A 103 5.60 22.95 4.54
CA GLY A 103 6.79 22.54 3.78
C GLY A 103 6.74 21.10 3.24
N LEU A 104 5.79 20.28 3.68
CA LEU A 104 5.63 18.87 3.27
C LEU A 104 4.21 18.63 2.73
N PRO A 105 3.93 19.12 1.51
CA PRO A 105 2.58 19.20 0.94
C PRO A 105 1.94 17.85 0.60
N TRP A 106 2.71 16.76 0.57
CA TRP A 106 2.23 15.39 0.35
C TRP A 106 1.90 14.62 1.64
N VAL A 107 2.14 15.22 2.81
CA VAL A 107 1.89 14.59 4.11
C VAL A 107 0.60 15.14 4.71
N ALA A 108 -0.42 14.28 4.80
CA ALA A 108 -1.62 14.53 5.58
C ALA A 108 -1.58 13.71 6.88
N LEU A 109 -1.57 14.40 8.01
CA LEU A 109 -1.58 13.79 9.35
C LEU A 109 -2.98 13.33 9.75
N ALA A 110 -4.01 14.06 9.31
CA ALA A 110 -5.41 13.73 9.54
C ALA A 110 -6.26 14.13 8.34
N SER A 111 -7.39 13.46 8.18
CA SER A 111 -8.36 13.78 7.13
C SER A 111 -9.79 13.60 7.63
N ASN A 112 -10.73 14.32 7.03
CA ASN A 112 -12.16 14.13 7.23
C ASN A 112 -12.88 14.34 5.90
N SER A 113 -13.52 13.27 5.43
CA SER A 113 -14.39 13.26 4.24
C SER A 113 -15.83 12.87 4.56
N LEU A 114 -16.12 12.52 5.83
CA LEU A 114 -17.44 12.10 6.25
C LEU A 114 -18.36 13.31 6.43
N ASN A 115 -17.87 14.30 7.19
CA ASN A 115 -18.54 15.56 7.48
C ASN A 115 -17.52 16.71 7.52
N PRO A 116 -16.92 17.07 6.38
CA PRO A 116 -15.98 18.16 6.31
C PRO A 116 -16.71 19.50 6.46
N VAL A 117 -16.08 20.45 7.16
CA VAL A 117 -16.60 21.83 7.31
C VAL A 117 -15.51 22.80 6.93
N PHE A 118 -15.86 23.79 6.12
CA PHE A 118 -15.00 24.92 5.76
C PHE A 118 -15.87 26.15 5.52
N ARG A 119 -15.72 27.16 6.38
CA ARG A 119 -16.50 28.40 6.39
C ARG A 119 -15.56 29.58 6.52
N ILE A 120 -15.83 30.58 5.71
CA ILE A 120 -15.17 31.87 5.70
C ILE A 120 -16.15 32.82 6.39
N GLU A 121 -15.94 33.07 7.69
CA GLU A 121 -16.76 33.99 8.48
C GLU A 121 -16.10 35.39 8.48
N ASP A 122 -16.77 36.45 8.94
CA ASP A 122 -16.27 37.83 8.78
C ASP A 122 -14.88 38.09 9.39
N GLN A 123 -14.56 37.45 10.52
CA GLN A 123 -13.30 37.68 11.24
C GLN A 123 -12.37 36.46 11.30
N HIS A 124 -12.90 35.28 10.97
CA HIS A 124 -12.17 34.04 11.17
C HIS A 124 -12.61 32.96 10.20
N LEU A 125 -11.72 31.99 10.04
CA LEU A 125 -11.99 30.75 9.37
C LEU A 125 -12.52 29.72 10.34
N ALA A 126 -13.66 29.10 10.05
CA ALA A 126 -14.16 27.95 10.78
C ALA A 126 -14.02 26.67 9.94
N PHE A 127 -13.41 25.63 10.51
CA PHE A 127 -13.19 24.39 9.78
C PHE A 127 -13.22 23.17 10.69
N ARG A 128 -13.39 21.99 10.10
CA ARG A 128 -13.38 20.71 10.82
C ARG A 128 -12.53 19.70 10.09
N VAL A 129 -11.49 19.20 10.78
CA VAL A 129 -10.78 17.97 10.41
C VAL A 129 -11.20 16.90 11.41
N LEU A 130 -10.52 16.80 12.55
CA LEU A 130 -10.92 15.91 13.66
C LEU A 130 -12.01 16.52 14.55
N ARG A 131 -11.84 17.81 14.88
CA ARG A 131 -12.79 18.63 15.64
C ARG A 131 -13.00 19.96 14.95
N GLN A 132 -14.08 20.66 15.31
CA GLN A 132 -14.30 22.02 14.83
C GLN A 132 -13.26 22.97 15.43
N GLN A 133 -12.71 23.82 14.59
CA GLN A 133 -11.71 24.83 14.94
C GLN A 133 -12.12 26.16 14.33
N LYS A 134 -11.69 27.23 14.97
CA LYS A 134 -11.83 28.60 14.52
C LYS A 134 -10.45 29.24 14.55
N ARG A 135 -10.04 29.92 13.48
CA ARG A 135 -8.74 30.59 13.36
C ARG A 135 -8.92 31.98 12.79
N SER A 136 -8.38 32.99 13.46
CA SER A 136 -8.44 34.37 12.96
C SER A 136 -7.68 34.48 11.64
N TYR A 137 -8.10 35.40 10.76
CA TYR A 137 -7.33 35.71 9.56
C TYR A 137 -5.92 36.23 9.87
N SER A 138 -5.73 36.87 11.04
CA SER A 138 -4.41 37.29 11.51
C SER A 138 -3.45 36.13 11.77
N ASP A 139 -3.98 34.95 12.12
CA ASP A 139 -3.19 33.76 12.41
C ASP A 139 -2.69 33.08 11.12
N ILE A 140 -3.27 33.45 9.98
CA ILE A 140 -2.88 32.92 8.68
C ILE A 140 -1.57 33.57 8.27
N ARG A 141 -0.58 32.73 8.01
CA ARG A 141 0.70 33.12 7.45
C ARG A 141 0.60 33.32 5.95
N GLU A 142 -0.02 32.36 5.26
CA GLU A 142 -0.16 32.34 3.81
C GLU A 142 -1.25 31.32 3.42
N VAL A 143 -1.99 31.63 2.35
CA VAL A 143 -2.85 30.68 1.65
C VAL A 143 -2.21 30.34 0.30
N ASP A 144 -1.99 29.06 0.07
CA ASP A 144 -1.46 28.53 -1.19
C ASP A 144 -2.49 27.61 -1.84
N VAL A 145 -2.31 27.34 -3.13
CA VAL A 145 -3.13 26.37 -3.86
C VAL A 145 -2.26 25.27 -4.46
N ARG A 146 -2.80 24.06 -4.48
CA ARG A 146 -2.20 22.94 -5.20
C ARG A 146 -3.24 22.14 -5.95
N GLU A 147 -2.91 21.91 -7.21
CA GLU A 147 -3.64 20.99 -8.06
C GLU A 147 -2.80 19.73 -8.25
N ALA A 148 -3.36 18.58 -7.89
CA ALA A 148 -2.74 17.28 -8.10
C ALA A 148 -3.81 16.20 -8.20
N TYR A 149 -3.61 15.24 -9.12
CA TYR A 149 -4.47 14.08 -9.29
C TYR A 149 -5.97 14.41 -9.43
N GLY A 150 -6.31 15.51 -10.12
CA GLY A 150 -7.68 15.96 -10.30
C GLY A 150 -8.35 16.55 -9.05
N THR A 151 -7.54 16.95 -8.07
CA THR A 151 -8.01 17.66 -6.87
C THR A 151 -7.44 19.07 -6.83
N PHE A 152 -8.27 20.03 -6.43
CA PHE A 152 -7.84 21.39 -6.15
C PHE A 152 -7.90 21.64 -4.65
N ASN A 153 -6.74 21.86 -4.04
CA ASN A 153 -6.58 22.01 -2.60
C ASN A 153 -6.18 23.43 -2.25
N LEU A 154 -6.95 24.06 -1.36
CA LEU A 154 -6.56 25.29 -0.67
C LEU A 154 -5.77 24.92 0.57
N ILE A 155 -4.59 25.51 0.75
CA ILE A 155 -3.67 25.20 1.83
C ILE A 155 -3.49 26.46 2.69
N PHE A 156 -3.97 26.39 3.93
CA PHE A 156 -3.84 27.44 4.92
C PHE A 156 -2.68 27.13 5.86
N ALA A 157 -1.60 27.92 5.76
CA ALA A 157 -0.50 27.86 6.71
C ALA A 157 -0.73 28.85 7.85
N PHE A 158 -0.52 28.42 9.09
CA PHE A 158 -0.68 29.26 10.27
C PHE A 158 0.67 29.76 10.80
N ARG A 159 0.66 30.86 11.54
CA ARG A 159 1.85 31.51 12.13
C ARG A 159 2.37 30.76 13.35
N ASP A 160 1.46 30.37 14.24
CA ASP A 160 1.72 29.75 15.54
C ASP A 160 2.14 28.27 15.46
N THR A 161 1.92 27.62 14.32
CA THR A 161 2.17 26.18 14.17
C THR A 161 2.84 25.82 12.84
N ARG A 162 3.45 24.64 12.83
CA ARG A 162 3.92 23.98 11.59
C ARG A 162 2.79 23.21 10.89
N LEU A 163 1.64 23.04 11.51
CA LEU A 163 0.50 22.37 10.90
C LEU A 163 -0.19 23.28 9.88
N THR A 164 -0.79 22.66 8.86
CA THR A 164 -1.63 23.35 7.87
C THR A 164 -3.04 22.81 7.92
N PHE A 165 -4.01 23.66 7.59
CA PHE A 165 -5.34 23.23 7.23
C PHE A 165 -5.44 23.15 5.70
N VAL A 166 -5.97 22.06 5.17
CA VAL A 166 -6.13 21.88 3.73
C VAL A 166 -7.60 21.58 3.42
N ALA A 167 -8.16 22.30 2.46
CA ALA A 167 -9.52 22.13 1.99
C ALA A 167 -9.52 21.71 0.51
N ASN A 168 -10.05 20.53 0.21
CA ASN A 168 -10.24 20.09 -1.18
C ASN A 168 -11.58 20.62 -1.70
N VAL A 169 -11.52 21.54 -2.66
CA VAL A 169 -12.69 22.18 -3.28
C VAL A 169 -13.07 21.55 -4.62
N GLY A 170 -12.36 20.51 -5.04
CA GLY A 170 -12.61 19.74 -6.26
C GLY A 170 -12.03 20.38 -7.51
N THR A 171 -12.46 21.60 -7.87
CA THR A 171 -12.09 22.25 -9.15
C THR A 171 -11.43 23.61 -8.95
N ALA A 172 -10.65 24.04 -9.94
CA ALA A 172 -10.01 25.36 -9.96
C ALA A 172 -11.03 26.50 -9.86
N ALA A 173 -12.15 26.42 -10.60
CA ALA A 173 -13.22 27.43 -10.54
C ALA A 173 -13.80 27.60 -9.13
N ARG A 174 -14.01 26.50 -8.40
CA ARG A 174 -14.46 26.55 -6.99
C ARG A 174 -13.38 27.10 -6.07
N GLY A 175 -12.11 26.79 -6.36
CA GLY A 175 -10.96 27.38 -5.69
C GLY A 175 -10.91 28.89 -5.85
N ALA A 176 -11.04 29.39 -7.07
CA ALA A 176 -11.09 30.82 -7.37
C ALA A 176 -12.22 31.52 -6.60
N GLN A 177 -13.42 30.94 -6.61
CA GLN A 177 -14.57 31.47 -5.85
C GLN A 177 -14.30 31.51 -4.34
N ALA A 178 -13.73 30.45 -3.78
CA ALA A 178 -13.39 30.42 -2.36
C ALA A 178 -12.27 31.43 -2.00
N LEU A 179 -11.28 31.61 -2.88
CA LEU A 179 -10.23 32.61 -2.70
C LEU A 179 -10.76 34.04 -2.80
N ALA A 180 -11.77 34.29 -3.64
CA ALA A 180 -12.41 35.60 -3.76
C ALA A 180 -13.22 36.00 -2.52
N LEU A 181 -13.64 35.03 -1.69
CA LEU A 181 -14.30 35.29 -0.41
C LEU A 181 -13.34 35.65 0.72
N LEU A 182 -12.04 35.34 0.57
CA LEU A 182 -11.07 35.69 1.60
C LEU A 182 -10.87 37.21 1.63
N PRO A 183 -10.79 37.84 2.81
CA PRO A 183 -10.52 39.26 2.91
C PRO A 183 -9.11 39.56 2.41
N ASP A 184 -8.90 40.75 1.85
CA ASP A 184 -7.60 41.14 1.27
C ASP A 184 -6.46 41.22 2.29
N SER A 185 -6.77 41.19 3.59
CA SER A 185 -5.79 41.06 4.67
C SER A 185 -5.09 39.70 4.71
N VAL A 186 -5.67 38.66 4.08
CA VAL A 186 -5.12 37.30 4.07
C VAL A 186 -4.00 37.21 3.03
N PRO A 187 -2.75 36.87 3.43
CA PRO A 187 -1.66 36.76 2.48
C PRO A 187 -1.86 35.57 1.54
N LEU A 188 -1.82 35.81 0.23
CA LEU A 188 -1.92 34.78 -0.80
C LEU A 188 -0.55 34.51 -1.43
N SER A 189 -0.24 33.23 -1.65
CA SER A 189 0.93 32.82 -2.43
C SER A 189 0.81 33.29 -3.88
N ALA A 190 1.91 33.31 -4.63
CA ALA A 190 1.87 33.65 -6.06
C ALA A 190 0.92 32.75 -6.86
N ARG A 191 0.83 31.45 -6.52
CA ARG A 191 -0.11 30.52 -7.15
C ARG A 191 -1.55 30.82 -6.79
N ALA A 192 -1.80 31.12 -5.51
CA ALA A 192 -3.15 31.44 -5.04
C ALA A 192 -3.65 32.75 -5.67
N ARG A 193 -2.79 33.76 -5.80
CA ARG A 193 -3.14 35.00 -6.53
C ARG A 193 -3.51 34.71 -7.98
N LYS A 194 -2.66 33.98 -8.70
CA LYS A 194 -2.94 33.57 -10.09
C LYS A 194 -4.24 32.77 -10.22
N ALA A 195 -4.58 31.94 -9.23
CA ALA A 195 -5.80 31.15 -9.24
C ALA A 195 -7.06 31.93 -8.81
N ARG A 196 -6.93 33.12 -8.23
CA ARG A 196 -8.04 34.02 -7.88
C ARG A 196 -8.50 34.84 -9.09
N GLU A 197 -7.61 35.03 -10.08
CA GLU A 197 -7.92 35.70 -11.34
C GLU A 197 -8.76 34.74 -12.23
N PRO A 198 -9.95 35.16 -12.69
CA PRO A 198 -10.85 34.33 -13.50
C PRO A 198 -10.33 34.03 -14.91
#